data_AF-A0A930FS69-F1
#
_entry.id   AF-A0A930FS69-F1
#
_cell.length_a   1.000
_cell.length_b   1.000
_cell.length_c   1.000
_cell.angle_alpha   90.00
_cell.angle_beta   90.00
_cell.angle_gamma   90.00
#
_symmetry.space_group_name_H-M   'P 1'
#
loop_
_entity.id
_entity.type
_entity.pdbx_description
1 polymer ?
#
loop_
_entity_poly.entity_id
_entity_poly.type
_entity_poly.pdbx_seq_one_letter_code
_entity_poly.pdbx_strand_id
1 'polypeptide(L)'
;MQQVLYREYRPETFKEVLGQETIIKILKSQVDTDSVSHAYLFCGTRGTGKTTTARLLAKAVNCLSEDKPCGVCENCMSIKNGTFIDLIEIDAASNNGVGDIRQLRESVIFPPAVGKKKVYIIDEVHMLSREAFNAFLKTLEEPPENVIFILATTEPQKLPQTILSRCLRMDFRRVSEENLVERMREICENRQIDISEETLKLVAANADGSVRDGLTLLDQCISGRSGKITRKDVLDSIGAVGEEWYIDLTKWIMRGDIEEILMLIDTALHEGKDSRQILMGMINHYRNLLLAKYVKHPENTLNMSVENADRIKEQSHQIDLEQIDEIILELAKVSRNMMTTTQPRILLEVACVKLSAEFGRVHSKVTGERFPESHTGNIHRKMSADSQCEKENTAMKNEKILGGDVIDNPLKDIRQSEAIKSEPSPKKESTDSGGDNGRSTLSHEYENMKLQNESVKGPSEEKAEGLLPDVDYIWNETVKIAKEQSPSMAILKYTYSKKLKNGEIHVVYQNNTVKKFLEEEEKKNLLQKILLEVTGENLRVILLDEKKEKRVDVEETAKKAGELLGIDVRITD
;
A
#
# COMPACT_ATOMS: atom_id res chain seq x y z
N MET A 1 17.80 -28.61 -13.95
CA MET A 1 17.29 -27.30 -13.51
C MET A 1 17.58 -27.18 -12.03
N GLN A 2 18.48 -26.28 -11.63
CA GLN A 2 18.88 -26.12 -10.23
C GLN A 2 17.67 -25.61 -9.42
N GLN A 3 17.43 -26.15 -8.23
CA GLN A 3 16.35 -25.63 -7.38
C GLN A 3 16.81 -24.34 -6.70
N VAL A 4 15.93 -23.34 -6.72
CA VAL A 4 16.13 -22.05 -6.04
C VAL A 4 16.27 -22.28 -4.53
N LEU A 5 17.27 -21.66 -3.90
CA LEU A 5 17.61 -21.87 -2.48
C LEU A 5 16.40 -21.94 -1.52
N TYR A 6 15.44 -21.01 -1.63
CA TYR A 6 14.29 -20.96 -0.70
C TYR A 6 13.36 -22.19 -0.79
N ARG A 7 13.43 -22.98 -1.87
CA ARG A 7 12.68 -24.23 -2.03
C ARG A 7 13.46 -25.42 -1.49
N GLU A 8 14.76 -25.46 -1.77
CA GLU A 8 15.64 -26.58 -1.37
C GLU A 8 15.90 -26.58 0.14
N TYR A 9 16.18 -25.40 0.72
CA TYR A 9 16.39 -25.21 2.17
C TYR A 9 15.10 -24.85 2.92
N ARG A 10 13.93 -25.19 2.37
CA ARG A 10 12.66 -25.06 3.08
C ARG A 10 12.69 -25.98 4.32
N PRO A 11 12.41 -25.46 5.53
CA PRO A 11 12.33 -26.26 6.75
C PRO A 11 11.49 -27.54 6.60
N GLU A 12 12.09 -28.68 6.92
CA GLU A 12 11.47 -30.01 6.90
C GLU A 12 11.01 -30.47 8.28
N THR A 13 11.67 -29.99 9.34
CA THR A 13 11.25 -30.16 10.73
C THR A 13 10.97 -28.81 11.42
N PHE A 14 10.24 -28.85 12.52
CA PHE A 14 10.02 -27.68 13.38
C PHE A 14 11.30 -27.08 13.98
N LYS A 15 12.43 -27.80 14.00
CA LYS A 15 13.71 -27.28 14.55
C LYS A 15 14.40 -26.30 13.60
N GLU A 16 14.08 -26.35 12.31
CA GLU A 16 14.69 -25.53 11.25
C GLU A 16 13.96 -24.18 11.02
N VAL A 17 12.87 -23.90 11.75
CA VAL A 17 12.10 -22.68 11.59
C VAL A 17 12.71 -21.55 12.43
N LEU A 18 13.25 -20.54 11.74
CA LEU A 18 13.98 -19.42 12.36
C LEU A 18 13.05 -18.37 12.98
N GLY A 19 13.36 -17.92 14.20
CA GLY A 19 12.75 -16.73 14.83
C GLY A 19 11.29 -16.87 15.24
N GLN A 20 10.75 -18.09 15.31
CA GLN A 20 9.34 -18.37 15.66
C GLN A 20 9.22 -19.34 16.85
N GLU A 21 10.19 -19.33 17.77
CA GLU A 21 10.39 -20.35 18.82
C GLU A 21 9.13 -20.53 19.69
N THR A 22 8.44 -19.43 20.02
CA THR A 22 7.18 -19.46 20.79
C THR A 22 6.06 -20.17 20.04
N ILE A 23 5.87 -19.87 18.75
CA ILE A 23 4.85 -20.50 17.90
C ILE A 23 5.14 -21.99 17.78
N ILE A 24 6.40 -22.33 17.49
CA ILE A 24 6.88 -23.71 17.35
C ILE A 24 6.68 -24.50 18.65
N LYS A 25 6.95 -23.91 19.82
CA LYS A 25 6.73 -24.53 21.12
C LYS A 25 5.25 -24.85 21.37
N ILE A 26 4.35 -23.92 21.03
CA ILE A 26 2.89 -24.13 21.15
C ILE A 26 2.43 -25.26 20.21
N LEU A 27 2.83 -25.22 18.94
CA LEU A 27 2.43 -26.22 17.95
C LEU A 27 2.94 -27.62 18.30
N LYS A 28 4.20 -27.77 18.75
CA LYS A 28 4.71 -29.05 19.26
C LYS A 28 3.88 -29.55 20.43
N SER A 29 3.69 -28.72 21.46
CA SER A 29 2.90 -29.11 22.63
C SER A 29 1.49 -29.58 22.25
N GLN A 30 0.82 -28.91 21.31
CA GLN A 30 -0.53 -29.30 20.86
C GLN A 30 -0.53 -30.63 20.09
N VAL A 31 0.48 -30.91 19.28
CA VAL A 31 0.65 -32.18 18.56
C VAL A 31 1.02 -33.33 19.50
N ASP A 32 1.81 -33.05 20.54
CA ASP A 32 2.24 -34.03 21.54
C ASP A 32 1.08 -34.42 22.49
N THR A 33 0.21 -33.47 22.84
CA THR A 33 -0.98 -33.71 23.70
C THR A 33 -2.28 -33.99 22.92
N ASP A 34 -2.22 -34.15 21.59
CA ASP A 34 -3.38 -34.32 20.68
C ASP A 34 -4.49 -33.27 20.87
N SER A 35 -4.11 -32.03 21.23
CA SER A 35 -5.00 -30.90 21.54
C SER A 35 -4.92 -29.80 20.47
N VAL A 36 -4.79 -30.24 19.22
CA VAL A 36 -4.67 -29.38 18.03
C VAL A 36 -5.99 -28.62 17.78
N SER A 37 -5.90 -27.33 17.50
CA SER A 37 -7.08 -26.51 17.19
C SER A 37 -7.71 -26.91 15.85
N HIS A 38 -9.04 -26.83 15.75
CA HIS A 38 -9.76 -26.97 14.49
C HIS A 38 -9.43 -25.83 13.50
N ALA A 39 -9.03 -24.66 13.99
CA ALA A 39 -8.68 -23.50 13.19
C ALA A 39 -7.49 -22.72 13.76
N TYR A 40 -6.54 -22.39 12.89
CA TYR A 40 -5.38 -21.54 13.13
C TYR A 40 -5.40 -20.34 12.19
N LEU A 41 -4.97 -19.18 12.69
CA LEU A 41 -4.74 -17.99 11.87
C LEU A 41 -3.30 -17.52 12.02
N PHE A 42 -2.51 -17.74 10.97
CA PHE A 42 -1.11 -17.34 10.88
C PHE A 42 -1.03 -15.94 10.26
N CYS A 43 -0.70 -14.96 11.11
CA CYS A 43 -0.54 -13.56 10.74
C CYS A 43 0.95 -13.23 10.61
N GLY A 44 1.33 -12.27 9.77
CA GLY A 44 2.70 -11.73 9.74
C GLY A 44 3.16 -11.37 8.34
N THR A 45 4.32 -10.72 8.21
CA THR A 45 4.86 -10.29 6.90
C THR A 45 5.12 -11.48 5.96
N ARG A 46 5.34 -11.18 4.68
CA ARG A 46 5.67 -12.20 3.67
C ARG A 46 7.02 -12.86 4.02
N GLY A 47 7.14 -14.16 3.73
CA GLY A 47 8.42 -14.87 3.86
C GLY A 47 8.94 -15.18 5.28
N THR A 48 8.17 -14.85 6.33
CA THR A 48 8.45 -15.22 7.74
C THR A 48 8.20 -16.70 8.09
N GLY A 49 7.73 -17.50 7.13
CA GLY A 49 7.56 -18.95 7.28
C GLY A 49 6.12 -19.46 7.46
N LYS A 50 5.09 -18.59 7.46
CA LYS A 50 3.67 -18.97 7.64
C LYS A 50 3.26 -20.28 6.93
N THR A 51 3.34 -20.31 5.60
CA THR A 51 2.96 -21.47 4.76
C THR A 51 3.90 -22.67 4.90
N THR A 52 5.14 -22.46 5.38
CA THR A 52 6.07 -23.55 5.72
C THR A 52 5.63 -24.21 7.02
N THR A 53 5.42 -23.42 8.08
CA THR A 53 4.94 -23.92 9.38
C THR A 53 3.57 -24.57 9.28
N ALA A 54 2.71 -24.10 8.37
CA ALA A 54 1.42 -24.74 8.06
C ALA A 54 1.60 -26.17 7.51
N ARG A 55 2.52 -26.36 6.54
CA ARG A 55 2.89 -27.70 6.05
C ARG A 55 3.57 -28.55 7.11
N LEU A 56 4.39 -27.96 7.99
CA LEU A 56 5.02 -28.69 9.11
C LEU A 56 3.97 -29.19 10.11
N LEU A 57 2.96 -28.38 10.44
CA LEU A 57 1.82 -28.82 11.25
C LEU A 57 1.05 -29.96 10.56
N ALA A 58 0.78 -29.84 9.26
CA ALA A 58 0.14 -30.90 8.49
C ALA A 58 0.96 -32.21 8.48
N LYS A 59 2.29 -32.14 8.34
CA LYS A 59 3.20 -33.28 8.50
C LYS A 59 3.14 -33.87 9.92
N ALA A 60 3.09 -33.02 10.93
CA ALA A 60 3.15 -33.44 12.33
C ALA A 60 1.88 -34.19 12.78
N VAL A 61 0.69 -33.69 12.44
CA VAL A 61 -0.59 -34.34 12.78
C VAL A 61 -0.81 -35.65 12.01
N ASN A 62 -0.29 -35.75 10.79
CA ASN A 62 -0.38 -36.95 9.95
C ASN A 62 0.87 -37.85 10.01
N CYS A 63 1.80 -37.58 10.92
CA CYS A 63 3.01 -38.39 11.07
C CYS A 63 2.67 -39.81 11.58
N LEU A 64 3.38 -40.80 11.03
CA LEU A 64 3.31 -42.20 11.46
C LEU A 64 4.29 -42.54 12.59
N SER A 65 5.23 -41.63 12.88
CA SER A 65 6.29 -41.79 13.90
C SER A 65 6.01 -40.94 15.14
N GLU A 66 6.62 -41.31 16.28
CA GLU A 66 6.52 -40.55 17.54
C GLU A 66 7.28 -39.21 17.50
N ASP A 67 8.41 -39.11 16.79
CA ASP A 67 9.06 -37.82 16.53
C ASP A 67 8.27 -37.09 15.42
N LYS A 68 7.49 -36.07 15.78
CA LYS A 68 6.53 -35.41 14.89
C LYS A 68 6.98 -33.98 14.52
N PRO A 69 7.17 -33.63 13.23
CA PRO A 69 7.22 -34.52 12.05
C PRO A 69 8.61 -35.15 11.88
N CYS A 70 8.68 -36.44 11.51
CA CYS A 70 9.94 -37.14 11.32
C CYS A 70 10.62 -36.87 9.97
N GLY A 71 9.93 -36.23 9.02
CA GLY A 71 10.44 -35.92 7.68
C GLY A 71 10.59 -37.11 6.73
N VAL A 72 10.65 -38.35 7.23
CA VAL A 72 11.02 -39.55 6.46
C VAL A 72 9.90 -40.57 6.22
N CYS A 73 8.80 -40.53 6.98
CA CYS A 73 7.68 -41.46 6.77
C CYS A 73 6.90 -41.13 5.48
N GLU A 74 6.14 -42.11 4.98
CA GLU A 74 5.36 -42.00 3.73
C GLU A 74 4.46 -40.75 3.68
N ASN A 75 3.76 -40.43 4.78
CA ASN A 75 2.94 -39.22 4.88
C ASN A 75 3.78 -37.93 4.84
N CYS A 76 4.93 -37.89 5.54
CA CYS A 76 5.84 -36.73 5.50
C CYS A 76 6.41 -36.51 4.10
N MET A 77 6.81 -37.58 3.42
CA MET A 77 7.35 -37.54 2.05
C MET A 77 6.27 -37.17 1.02
N SER A 78 5.05 -37.69 1.16
CA SER A 78 3.92 -37.34 0.30
C SER A 78 3.52 -35.86 0.43
N ILE A 79 3.53 -35.33 1.67
CA ILE A 79 3.29 -33.90 1.92
C ILE A 79 4.44 -33.05 1.35
N LYS A 80 5.70 -33.49 1.49
CA LYS A 80 6.86 -32.81 0.89
C LYS A 80 6.76 -32.72 -0.63
N ASN A 81 6.29 -33.79 -1.26
CA ASN A 81 6.13 -33.89 -2.72
C ASN A 81 4.84 -33.25 -3.25
N GLY A 82 3.94 -32.80 -2.37
CA GLY A 82 2.64 -32.22 -2.76
C GLY A 82 1.62 -33.25 -3.30
N THR A 83 1.80 -34.53 -2.98
CA THR A 83 0.95 -35.64 -3.47
C THR A 83 -0.02 -36.19 -2.40
N PHE A 84 -0.05 -35.58 -1.21
CA PHE A 84 -0.85 -36.06 -0.09
C PHE A 84 -2.31 -35.57 -0.18
N ILE A 85 -3.24 -36.49 -0.45
CA ILE A 85 -4.66 -36.21 -0.73
C ILE A 85 -5.37 -35.43 0.40
N ASP A 86 -4.99 -35.68 1.66
CA ASP A 86 -5.61 -35.04 2.82
C ASP A 86 -4.95 -33.70 3.21
N LEU A 87 -4.06 -33.17 2.36
CA LEU A 87 -3.56 -31.80 2.46
C LEU A 87 -4.03 -31.00 1.24
N ILE A 88 -4.91 -30.04 1.47
CA ILE A 88 -5.50 -29.21 0.43
C ILE A 88 -4.95 -27.78 0.61
N GLU A 89 -4.12 -27.35 -0.33
CA GLU A 89 -3.52 -26.02 -0.34
C GLU A 89 -4.23 -25.13 -1.36
N ILE A 90 -4.72 -23.97 -0.91
CA ILE A 90 -5.47 -23.03 -1.73
C ILE A 90 -4.87 -21.64 -1.54
N ASP A 91 -4.45 -21.03 -2.64
CA ASP A 91 -4.10 -19.62 -2.69
C ASP A 91 -5.37 -18.81 -2.99
N ALA A 92 -5.80 -18.01 -2.02
CA ALA A 92 -7.02 -17.20 -2.14
C ALA A 92 -6.87 -16.05 -3.16
N ALA A 93 -5.64 -15.68 -3.56
CA ALA A 93 -5.43 -14.69 -4.61
C ALA A 93 -5.79 -15.23 -6.01
N SER A 94 -5.63 -16.54 -6.23
CA SER A 94 -5.96 -17.22 -7.49
C SER A 94 -7.32 -17.94 -7.48
N ASN A 95 -7.83 -18.32 -6.30
CA ASN A 95 -9.10 -19.04 -6.11
C ASN A 95 -10.09 -18.21 -5.28
N ASN A 96 -10.34 -16.96 -5.70
CA ASN A 96 -11.24 -16.03 -5.01
C ASN A 96 -12.73 -16.25 -5.34
N GLY A 97 -13.04 -17.25 -6.17
CA GLY A 97 -14.38 -17.53 -6.67
C GLY A 97 -15.30 -18.13 -5.61
N VAL A 98 -16.57 -17.71 -5.63
CA VAL A 98 -17.63 -18.28 -4.76
C VAL A 98 -17.88 -19.77 -5.10
N GLY A 99 -17.56 -20.21 -6.32
CA GLY A 99 -17.66 -21.61 -6.75
C GLY A 99 -16.63 -22.51 -6.05
N ASP A 100 -15.36 -22.12 -6.10
CA ASP A 100 -14.23 -22.89 -5.57
C ASP A 100 -14.40 -23.16 -4.07
N ILE A 101 -14.86 -22.14 -3.34
CA ILE A 101 -15.10 -22.19 -1.90
C ILE A 101 -16.36 -23.01 -1.54
N ARG A 102 -17.35 -23.10 -2.43
CA ARG A 102 -18.48 -24.03 -2.26
C ARG A 102 -18.04 -25.49 -2.43
N GLN A 103 -17.25 -25.78 -3.46
CA GLN A 103 -16.67 -27.11 -3.68
C GLN A 103 -15.78 -27.54 -2.49
N LEU A 104 -14.98 -26.60 -1.96
CA LEU A 104 -14.21 -26.80 -0.73
C LEU A 104 -15.13 -27.20 0.43
N ARG A 105 -16.17 -26.42 0.72
CA ARG A 105 -17.15 -26.73 1.78
C ARG A 105 -17.82 -28.10 1.61
N GLU A 106 -18.17 -28.47 0.39
CA GLU A 106 -18.72 -29.80 0.09
C GLU A 106 -17.69 -30.91 0.37
N SER A 107 -16.42 -30.68 0.04
CA SER A 107 -15.32 -31.63 0.29
C SER A 107 -14.93 -31.77 1.78
N VAL A 108 -15.28 -30.81 2.64
CA VAL A 108 -15.00 -30.82 4.09
C VAL A 108 -15.82 -31.85 4.85
N ILE A 109 -17.00 -32.20 4.35
CA ILE A 109 -17.91 -33.16 5.01
C ILE A 109 -17.33 -34.59 5.01
N PHE A 110 -16.44 -34.90 4.07
CA PHE A 110 -15.83 -36.23 3.95
C PHE A 110 -14.62 -36.40 4.87
N PRO A 111 -14.49 -37.55 5.55
CA PRO A 111 -13.34 -37.86 6.40
C PRO A 111 -12.02 -37.93 5.60
N PRO A 112 -10.86 -37.94 6.29
CA PRO A 112 -9.57 -38.18 5.65
C PRO A 112 -9.52 -39.54 4.94
N ALA A 113 -8.80 -39.63 3.82
CA ALA A 113 -8.66 -40.86 3.04
C ALA A 113 -7.46 -41.73 3.46
N VAL A 114 -6.36 -41.10 3.91
CA VAL A 114 -5.07 -41.73 4.26
C VAL A 114 -4.53 -41.18 5.59
N GLY A 115 -4.72 -39.89 5.84
CA GLY A 115 -4.27 -39.21 7.06
C GLY A 115 -5.11 -39.49 8.30
N LYS A 116 -4.62 -39.04 9.46
CA LYS A 116 -5.40 -38.92 10.70
C LYS A 116 -6.31 -37.69 10.68
N LYS A 117 -5.86 -36.61 10.02
CA LYS A 117 -6.57 -35.33 9.91
C LYS A 117 -6.45 -34.77 8.48
N LYS A 118 -7.54 -34.20 7.98
CA LYS A 118 -7.63 -33.51 6.69
C LYS A 118 -7.35 -32.03 6.90
N VAL A 119 -6.29 -31.51 6.28
CA VAL A 119 -5.76 -30.17 6.56
C VAL A 119 -5.98 -29.27 5.36
N TYR A 120 -6.61 -28.12 5.59
CA TYR A 120 -6.81 -27.08 4.59
C TYR A 120 -5.88 -25.90 4.91
N ILE A 121 -4.93 -25.61 4.02
CA ILE A 121 -4.10 -24.40 4.11
C ILE A 121 -4.67 -23.38 3.13
N ILE A 122 -5.08 -22.22 3.63
CA ILE A 122 -5.60 -21.12 2.80
C ILE A 122 -4.63 -19.95 2.92
N ASP A 123 -3.80 -19.76 1.89
CA ASP A 123 -2.81 -18.67 1.85
C ASP A 123 -3.43 -17.37 1.31
N GLU A 124 -2.90 -16.25 1.78
CA GLU A 124 -3.44 -14.89 1.60
C GLU A 124 -4.97 -14.77 1.73
N VAL A 125 -5.53 -15.40 2.78
CA VAL A 125 -6.98 -15.54 3.02
C VAL A 125 -7.76 -14.20 2.97
N HIS A 126 -7.09 -13.06 3.20
CA HIS A 126 -7.68 -11.72 3.06
C HIS A 126 -8.14 -11.36 1.64
N MET A 127 -7.76 -12.14 0.63
CA MET A 127 -8.17 -11.99 -0.77
C MET A 127 -9.50 -12.68 -1.11
N LEU A 128 -10.07 -13.46 -0.18
CA LEU A 128 -11.38 -14.10 -0.37
C LEU A 128 -12.53 -13.09 -0.48
N SER A 129 -13.54 -13.43 -1.28
CA SER A 129 -14.78 -12.65 -1.37
C SER A 129 -15.58 -12.71 -0.05
N ARG A 130 -16.48 -11.74 0.17
CA ARG A 130 -17.36 -11.73 1.37
C ARG A 130 -18.30 -12.94 1.40
N GLU A 131 -18.75 -13.38 0.24
CA GLU A 131 -19.60 -14.54 0.05
C GLU A 131 -18.84 -15.83 0.36
N ALA A 132 -17.57 -15.92 -0.06
CA ALA A 132 -16.66 -17.01 0.31
C ALA A 132 -16.43 -17.07 1.83
N PHE A 133 -16.17 -15.94 2.48
CA PHE A 133 -16.04 -15.88 3.94
C PHE A 133 -17.32 -16.35 4.66
N ASN A 134 -18.49 -15.89 4.22
CA ASN A 134 -19.77 -16.28 4.82
C ASN A 134 -20.08 -17.78 4.61
N ALA A 135 -19.62 -18.38 3.51
CA ALA A 135 -19.69 -19.83 3.30
C ALA A 135 -18.77 -20.60 4.28
N PHE A 136 -17.61 -20.03 4.63
CA PHE A 136 -16.68 -20.59 5.60
C PHE A 136 -17.14 -20.52 7.06
N LEU A 137 -17.85 -19.45 7.45
CA LEU A 137 -18.20 -19.21 8.86
C LEU A 137 -18.92 -20.39 9.51
N LYS A 138 -19.89 -21.02 8.83
CA LYS A 138 -20.61 -22.20 9.36
C LYS A 138 -19.69 -23.38 9.65
N THR A 139 -18.68 -23.56 8.80
CA THR A 139 -17.70 -24.66 8.93
C THR A 139 -16.62 -24.36 9.97
N LEU A 140 -16.39 -23.09 10.31
CA LEU A 140 -15.57 -22.67 11.45
C LEU A 140 -16.35 -22.65 12.78
N GLU A 141 -17.68 -22.55 12.72
CA GLU A 141 -18.57 -22.67 13.89
C GLU A 141 -18.82 -24.12 14.29
N GLU A 142 -19.05 -24.98 13.30
CA GLU A 142 -19.31 -26.42 13.47
C GLU A 142 -18.26 -27.23 12.68
N PRO A 143 -16.98 -27.24 13.14
CA PRO A 143 -15.91 -27.94 12.45
C PRO A 143 -16.04 -29.47 12.60
N PRO A 144 -15.84 -30.26 11.52
CA PRO A 144 -15.75 -31.71 11.65
C PRO A 144 -14.50 -32.12 12.46
N GLU A 145 -14.64 -33.12 13.34
CA GLU A 145 -13.59 -33.53 14.30
C GLU A 145 -12.22 -33.86 13.66
N ASN A 146 -12.22 -34.29 12.39
CA ASN A 146 -11.03 -34.71 11.67
C ASN A 146 -10.52 -33.68 10.64
N VAL A 147 -10.97 -32.42 10.73
CA VAL A 147 -10.56 -31.34 9.85
C VAL A 147 -9.82 -30.24 10.61
N ILE A 148 -8.73 -29.73 10.03
CA ILE A 148 -7.96 -28.60 10.55
C ILE A 148 -7.85 -27.54 9.46
N PHE A 149 -8.22 -26.30 9.80
CA PHE A 149 -8.02 -25.12 8.95
C PHE A 149 -6.79 -24.33 9.40
N ILE A 150 -5.94 -23.97 8.44
CA ILE A 150 -4.79 -23.09 8.66
C ILE A 150 -4.90 -21.92 7.68
N LEU A 151 -5.37 -20.79 8.19
CA LEU A 151 -5.54 -19.56 7.42
C LEU A 151 -4.24 -18.74 7.53
N ALA A 152 -3.66 -18.29 6.43
CA ALA A 152 -2.47 -17.45 6.43
C ALA A 152 -2.75 -16.08 5.77
N THR A 153 -2.22 -15.00 6.34
CA THR A 153 -2.41 -13.64 5.81
C THR A 153 -1.25 -12.71 6.13
N THR A 154 -0.92 -11.80 5.22
CA THR A 154 -0.11 -10.59 5.53
C THR A 154 -0.92 -9.44 6.14
N GLU A 155 -2.24 -9.46 6.01
CA GLU A 155 -3.13 -8.33 6.36
C GLU A 155 -4.30 -8.77 7.25
N PRO A 156 -4.05 -9.09 8.54
CA PRO A 156 -5.11 -9.52 9.46
C PRO A 156 -6.19 -8.45 9.68
N GLN A 157 -5.87 -7.16 9.52
CA GLN A 157 -6.81 -6.04 9.62
C GLN A 157 -7.91 -6.05 8.54
N LYS A 158 -7.71 -6.78 7.43
CA LYS A 158 -8.73 -6.95 6.38
C LYS A 158 -9.74 -8.05 6.70
N LEU A 159 -9.50 -8.87 7.73
CA LEU A 159 -10.35 -10.01 8.06
C LEU A 159 -11.53 -9.60 8.96
N PRO A 160 -12.74 -10.16 8.75
CA PRO A 160 -13.86 -10.02 9.68
C PRO A 160 -13.52 -10.49 11.09
N GLN A 161 -13.95 -9.74 12.11
CA GLN A 161 -13.80 -10.11 13.53
C GLN A 161 -14.41 -11.49 13.85
N THR A 162 -15.45 -11.90 13.12
CA THR A 162 -16.07 -13.22 13.24
C THR A 162 -15.13 -14.39 12.94
N ILE A 163 -14.09 -14.18 12.12
CA ILE A 163 -13.07 -15.20 11.85
C ILE A 163 -11.97 -15.13 12.91
N LEU A 164 -11.55 -13.91 13.26
CA LEU A 164 -10.54 -13.68 14.30
C LEU A 164 -10.95 -14.30 15.66
N SER A 165 -12.24 -14.27 16.00
CA SER A 165 -12.77 -14.84 17.24
C SER A 165 -12.89 -16.37 17.25
N ARG A 166 -12.71 -17.03 16.09
CA ARG A 166 -12.88 -18.50 15.92
C ARG A 166 -11.56 -19.23 15.62
N CYS A 167 -10.48 -18.49 15.37
CA CYS A 167 -9.17 -19.08 15.04
C CYS A 167 -8.17 -18.86 16.17
N LEU A 168 -7.31 -19.86 16.43
CA LEU A 168 -6.13 -19.64 17.25
C LEU A 168 -5.12 -18.77 16.48
N ARG A 169 -5.08 -17.48 16.81
CA ARG A 169 -4.19 -16.50 16.18
C ARG A 169 -2.74 -16.72 16.61
N MET A 170 -1.83 -16.74 15.64
CA MET A 170 -0.38 -16.82 15.83
C MET A 170 0.30 -15.75 14.97
N ASP A 171 0.93 -14.76 15.62
CA ASP A 171 1.61 -13.65 14.96
C ASP A 171 3.10 -13.96 14.72
N PHE A 172 3.43 -14.30 13.48
CA PHE A 172 4.80 -14.53 13.00
C PHE A 172 5.55 -13.20 12.95
N ARG A 173 6.75 -13.19 13.54
CA ARG A 173 7.61 -12.02 13.62
C ARG A 173 8.58 -11.99 12.44
N ARG A 174 9.14 -10.81 12.14
CA ARG A 174 10.33 -10.71 11.30
C ARG A 174 11.47 -11.49 11.94
N VAL A 175 12.21 -12.26 11.14
CA VAL A 175 13.43 -12.94 11.61
C VAL A 175 14.53 -11.89 11.78
N SER A 176 15.35 -12.01 12.83
CA SER A 176 16.43 -11.05 13.07
C SER A 176 17.54 -11.19 12.03
N GLU A 177 18.30 -10.11 11.80
CA GLU A 177 19.39 -10.11 10.82
C GLU A 177 20.47 -11.13 11.16
N GLU A 178 20.79 -11.34 12.44
CA GLU A 178 21.78 -12.33 12.89
C GLU A 178 21.34 -13.75 12.52
N ASN A 179 20.08 -14.09 12.75
CA ASN A 179 19.51 -15.40 12.40
C ASN A 179 19.47 -15.63 10.88
N LEU A 180 19.27 -14.57 10.08
CA LEU A 180 19.36 -14.64 8.62
C LEU A 180 20.81 -14.83 8.16
N VAL A 181 21.76 -14.07 8.70
CA VAL A 181 23.19 -14.19 8.39
C VAL A 181 23.70 -15.58 8.74
N GLU A 182 23.37 -16.10 9.93
CA GLU A 182 23.76 -17.45 10.37
C GLU A 182 23.26 -18.51 9.38
N ARG A 183 21.96 -18.50 9.04
CA ARG A 183 21.40 -19.45 8.09
C ARG A 183 22.01 -19.35 6.70
N MET A 184 22.28 -18.14 6.22
CA MET A 184 22.91 -17.96 4.92
C MET A 184 24.38 -18.39 4.93
N ARG A 185 25.09 -18.22 6.06
CA ARG A 185 26.45 -18.73 6.26
C ARG A 185 26.47 -20.26 6.20
N GLU A 186 25.60 -20.95 6.95
CA GLU A 186 25.43 -22.41 6.87
C GLU A 186 25.21 -22.88 5.42
N ILE A 187 24.35 -22.21 4.67
CA ILE A 187 24.02 -22.57 3.27
C ILE A 187 25.24 -22.36 2.35
N CYS A 188 25.97 -21.26 2.52
CA CYS A 188 27.17 -20.97 1.72
C CYS A 188 28.31 -21.95 2.02
N GLU A 189 28.55 -22.28 3.30
CA GLU A 189 29.55 -23.26 3.71
C GLU A 189 29.24 -24.66 3.15
N ASN A 190 27.98 -25.12 3.27
CA ASN A 190 27.53 -26.40 2.72
C ASN A 190 27.66 -26.48 1.18
N ARG A 191 27.65 -25.34 0.48
CA ARG A 191 27.80 -25.24 -0.97
C ARG A 191 29.19 -24.80 -1.44
N GLN A 192 30.15 -24.61 -0.52
CA GLN A 192 31.50 -24.12 -0.80
C GLN A 192 31.53 -22.76 -1.53
N ILE A 193 30.62 -21.86 -1.16
CA ILE A 193 30.48 -20.52 -1.74
C ILE A 193 31.31 -19.53 -0.89
N ASP A 194 32.31 -18.89 -1.49
CA ASP A 194 33.06 -17.82 -0.85
C ASP A 194 32.26 -16.52 -0.83
N ILE A 195 31.87 -16.05 0.35
CA ILE A 195 31.18 -14.79 0.60
C ILE A 195 31.65 -14.20 1.93
N SER A 196 31.83 -12.88 2.00
CA SER A 196 32.19 -12.23 3.26
C SER A 196 30.98 -12.00 4.16
N GLU A 197 31.19 -12.03 5.48
CA GLU A 197 30.15 -11.77 6.47
C GLU A 197 29.49 -10.39 6.30
N GLU A 198 30.27 -9.35 5.95
CA GLU A 198 29.74 -8.02 5.62
C GLU A 198 28.84 -8.01 4.37
N THR A 199 29.06 -8.94 3.43
CA THR A 199 28.18 -9.11 2.26
C THR A 199 26.91 -9.87 2.67
N LEU A 200 27.00 -10.88 3.54
CA LEU A 200 25.84 -11.56 4.12
C LEU A 200 24.96 -10.62 4.95
N LYS A 201 25.54 -9.73 5.76
CA LYS A 201 24.83 -8.67 6.49
C LYS A 201 24.05 -7.76 5.53
N LEU A 202 24.64 -7.37 4.39
CA LEU A 202 23.95 -6.57 3.39
C LEU A 202 22.75 -7.33 2.78
N VAL A 203 22.88 -8.64 2.50
CA VAL A 203 21.75 -9.46 2.04
C VAL A 203 20.66 -9.56 3.10
N ALA A 204 21.02 -9.76 4.38
CA ALA A 204 20.08 -9.87 5.50
C ALA A 204 19.31 -8.57 5.75
N ALA A 205 19.98 -7.42 5.73
CA ALA A 205 19.35 -6.11 5.87
C ALA A 205 18.34 -5.83 4.73
N ASN A 206 18.71 -6.17 3.49
CA ASN A 206 17.80 -6.04 2.33
C ASN A 206 16.65 -7.07 2.34
N ALA A 207 16.74 -8.12 3.14
CA ALA A 207 15.68 -9.10 3.31
C ALA A 207 14.57 -8.63 4.27
N ASP A 208 14.77 -7.58 5.08
CA ASP A 208 13.77 -7.03 6.01
C ASP A 208 13.12 -8.13 6.90
N GLY A 209 13.93 -9.09 7.35
CA GLY A 209 13.47 -10.23 8.17
C GLY A 209 12.62 -11.28 7.45
N SER A 210 12.57 -11.26 6.11
CA SER A 210 11.95 -12.28 5.26
C SER A 210 12.99 -13.34 4.85
N VAL A 211 12.88 -14.54 5.40
CA VAL A 211 13.77 -15.67 5.05
C VAL A 211 13.69 -16.00 3.56
N ARG A 212 12.48 -15.93 2.99
CA ARG A 212 12.27 -16.21 1.56
C ARG A 212 13.00 -15.20 0.67
N ASP A 213 12.90 -13.92 0.98
CA ASP A 213 13.42 -12.88 0.10
C ASP A 213 14.95 -12.79 0.24
N GLY A 214 15.50 -12.96 1.45
CA GLY A 214 16.95 -13.10 1.67
C GLY A 214 17.58 -14.29 0.94
N LEU A 215 16.97 -15.48 1.01
CA LEU A 215 17.43 -16.64 0.24
C LEU A 215 17.24 -16.48 -1.27
N THR A 216 16.26 -15.69 -1.72
CA THR A 216 16.07 -15.39 -3.15
C THR A 216 17.15 -14.44 -3.65
N LEU A 217 17.48 -13.41 -2.88
CA LEU A 217 18.57 -12.47 -3.18
C LEU A 217 19.94 -13.18 -3.17
N LEU A 218 20.18 -14.07 -2.20
CA LEU A 218 21.39 -14.89 -2.18
C LEU A 218 21.49 -15.79 -3.42
N ASP A 219 20.40 -16.46 -3.81
CA ASP A 219 20.35 -17.31 -5.02
C ASP A 219 20.61 -16.50 -6.30
N GLN A 220 20.13 -15.25 -6.37
CA GLN A 220 20.45 -14.31 -7.45
C GLN A 220 21.93 -13.94 -7.48
N CYS A 221 22.56 -13.67 -6.33
CA CYS A 221 23.99 -13.35 -6.26
C CYS A 221 24.89 -14.54 -6.65
N ILE A 222 24.44 -15.78 -6.40
CA ILE A 222 25.11 -17.01 -6.82
C ILE A 222 24.90 -17.29 -8.32
N SER A 223 23.70 -16.97 -8.82
CA SER A 223 23.29 -17.30 -10.19
C SER A 223 24.08 -16.53 -11.24
N GLY A 224 24.84 -17.25 -12.06
CA GLY A 224 25.54 -16.71 -13.22
C GLY A 224 26.98 -16.27 -12.98
N ARG A 225 27.57 -16.58 -11.82
CA ARG A 225 29.00 -16.28 -11.53
C ARG A 225 29.75 -17.45 -10.91
N SER A 226 31.06 -17.39 -11.04
CA SER A 226 32.01 -18.33 -10.44
C SER A 226 33.10 -17.53 -9.72
N GLY A 227 33.29 -17.78 -8.44
CA GLY A 227 34.21 -17.04 -7.58
C GLY A 227 33.53 -16.45 -6.33
N LYS A 228 34.22 -15.51 -5.69
CA LYS A 228 33.78 -14.86 -4.44
C LYS A 228 32.64 -13.87 -4.69
N ILE A 229 31.58 -13.93 -3.89
CA ILE A 229 30.49 -12.95 -3.89
C ILE A 229 30.91 -11.71 -3.09
N THR A 230 30.73 -10.55 -3.69
CA THR A 230 31.14 -9.24 -3.18
C THR A 230 29.95 -8.32 -2.91
N ARG A 231 30.19 -7.22 -2.17
CA ARG A 231 29.20 -6.18 -1.91
C ARG A 231 28.58 -5.60 -3.20
N LYS A 232 29.39 -5.45 -4.26
CA LYS A 232 28.90 -4.93 -5.56
C LYS A 232 27.83 -5.85 -6.15
N ASP A 233 28.00 -7.15 -6.02
CA ASP A 233 27.14 -8.17 -6.63
C ASP A 233 25.74 -8.19 -6.00
N VAL A 234 25.66 -7.93 -4.70
CA VAL A 234 24.39 -7.72 -3.99
C VAL A 234 23.71 -6.44 -4.45
N LEU A 235 24.46 -5.32 -4.56
CA LEU A 235 23.94 -4.04 -5.05
C LEU A 235 23.45 -4.12 -6.50
N ASP A 236 24.17 -4.84 -7.36
CA ASP A 236 23.77 -5.13 -8.74
C ASP A 236 22.48 -5.98 -8.77
N SER A 237 22.37 -7.00 -7.92
CA SER A 237 21.19 -7.88 -7.84
C SER A 237 19.91 -7.18 -7.38
N ILE A 238 20.00 -6.22 -6.46
CA ILE A 238 18.84 -5.41 -6.00
C ILE A 238 18.59 -4.16 -6.86
N GLY A 239 19.42 -3.88 -7.87
CA GLY A 239 19.34 -2.66 -8.67
C GLY A 239 19.71 -1.38 -7.92
N ALA A 240 20.50 -1.46 -6.84
CA ALA A 240 20.96 -0.32 -6.06
C ALA A 240 22.38 0.14 -6.43
N VAL A 241 22.68 1.40 -6.15
CA VAL A 241 23.99 2.02 -6.34
C VAL A 241 24.79 2.05 -5.03
N GLY A 242 26.10 2.24 -5.12
CA GLY A 242 26.99 2.35 -3.95
C GLY A 242 26.96 3.73 -3.30
N GLU A 243 27.48 3.83 -2.07
CA GLU A 243 27.49 5.09 -1.28
C GLU A 243 28.21 6.23 -2.02
N GLU A 244 29.30 5.91 -2.73
CA GLU A 244 30.07 6.84 -3.56
C GLU A 244 29.21 7.57 -4.60
N TRP A 245 28.24 6.87 -5.21
CA TRP A 245 27.32 7.44 -6.18
C TRP A 245 26.38 8.48 -5.54
N TYR A 246 25.92 8.23 -4.31
CA TYR A 246 25.10 9.21 -3.57
C TYR A 246 25.93 10.42 -3.12
N ILE A 247 27.18 10.21 -2.69
CA ILE A 247 28.10 11.29 -2.35
C ILE A 247 28.33 12.21 -3.57
N ASP A 248 28.59 11.63 -4.75
CA ASP A 248 28.77 12.43 -5.98
C ASP A 248 27.47 13.09 -6.44
N LEU A 249 26.32 12.40 -6.41
CA LEU A 249 25.02 13.01 -6.74
C LEU A 249 24.73 14.22 -5.85
N THR A 250 24.85 14.07 -4.53
CA THR A 250 24.65 15.15 -3.55
C THR A 250 25.60 16.32 -3.82
N LYS A 251 26.87 16.04 -4.16
CA LYS A 251 27.87 17.07 -4.54
C LYS A 251 27.45 17.84 -5.81
N TRP A 252 26.91 17.19 -6.83
CA TRP A 252 26.42 17.87 -8.04
C TRP A 252 25.14 18.68 -7.78
N ILE A 253 24.20 18.15 -7.00
CA ILE A 253 22.99 18.88 -6.55
C ILE A 253 23.39 20.18 -5.82
N MET A 254 24.34 20.13 -4.88
CA MET A 254 24.79 21.31 -4.13
C MET A 254 25.55 22.34 -4.98
N ARG A 255 26.08 21.93 -6.14
CA ARG A 255 26.74 22.84 -7.11
C ARG A 255 25.77 23.49 -8.09
N GLY A 256 24.61 22.88 -8.33
CA GLY A 256 23.68 23.32 -9.37
C GLY A 256 23.96 22.69 -10.76
N ASP A 257 24.84 21.69 -10.84
CA ASP A 257 25.31 21.12 -12.12
C ASP A 257 24.30 20.10 -12.69
N ILE A 258 23.20 20.60 -13.26
CA ILE A 258 22.08 19.79 -13.78
C ILE A 258 22.52 18.75 -14.84
N GLU A 259 23.50 19.09 -15.69
CA GLU A 259 24.01 18.18 -16.72
C GLU A 259 24.64 16.92 -16.10
N GLU A 260 25.55 17.09 -15.15
CA GLU A 260 26.22 16.00 -14.42
C GLU A 260 25.23 15.14 -13.62
N ILE A 261 24.22 15.76 -13.00
CA ILE A 261 23.13 15.06 -12.29
C ILE A 261 22.39 14.11 -13.25
N LEU A 262 21.99 14.60 -14.43
CA LEU A 262 21.23 13.82 -15.39
C LEU A 262 22.09 12.72 -16.04
N MET A 263 23.36 12.99 -16.35
CA MET A 263 24.28 11.98 -16.87
C MET A 263 24.57 10.87 -15.84
N LEU A 264 24.74 11.23 -14.57
CA LEU A 264 24.98 10.28 -13.48
C LEU A 264 23.77 9.36 -13.24
N ILE A 265 22.54 9.91 -13.36
CA ILE A 265 21.29 9.14 -13.31
C ILE A 265 21.15 8.24 -14.55
N ASP A 266 21.35 8.76 -15.77
CA ASP A 266 21.20 7.97 -17.00
C ASP A 266 22.18 6.79 -17.02
N THR A 267 23.44 7.02 -16.63
CA THR A 267 24.46 5.95 -16.51
C THR A 267 24.00 4.85 -15.56
N ALA A 268 23.54 5.19 -14.35
CA ALA A 268 23.04 4.21 -13.40
C ALA A 268 21.82 3.44 -13.92
N LEU A 269 20.84 4.13 -14.53
CA LEU A 269 19.67 3.47 -15.08
C LEU A 269 20.01 2.59 -16.30
N HIS A 270 21.03 2.94 -17.08
CA HIS A 270 21.55 2.11 -18.17
C HIS A 270 22.28 0.85 -17.68
N GLU A 271 22.96 0.93 -16.52
CA GLU A 271 23.49 -0.23 -15.79
C GLU A 271 22.41 -1.12 -15.15
N GLY A 272 21.12 -0.82 -15.35
CA GLY A 272 20.00 -1.61 -14.84
C GLY A 272 19.61 -1.31 -13.39
N LYS A 273 20.05 -0.16 -12.84
CA LYS A 273 19.66 0.28 -11.50
C LYS A 273 18.20 0.76 -11.48
N ASP A 274 17.50 0.54 -10.36
CA ASP A 274 16.09 0.90 -10.22
C ASP A 274 15.92 2.31 -9.63
N SER A 275 15.07 3.12 -10.27
CA SER A 275 14.85 4.52 -9.87
C SER A 275 14.22 4.66 -8.47
N ARG A 276 13.44 3.68 -8.00
CA ARG A 276 12.82 3.71 -6.66
C ARG A 276 13.85 3.34 -5.60
N GLN A 277 14.71 2.36 -5.87
CA GLN A 277 15.84 2.01 -5.01
C GLN A 277 16.83 3.16 -4.89
N ILE A 278 17.15 3.84 -5.99
CA ILE A 278 17.97 5.07 -5.97
C ILE A 278 17.32 6.13 -5.05
N LEU A 279 16.03 6.43 -5.22
CA LEU A 279 15.34 7.42 -4.39
C LEU A 279 15.33 7.04 -2.90
N MET A 280 15.11 5.76 -2.57
CA MET A 280 15.14 5.29 -1.17
C MET A 280 16.55 5.37 -0.57
N GLY A 281 17.58 5.04 -1.35
CA GLY A 281 18.97 5.21 -0.94
C GLY A 281 19.37 6.68 -0.78
N MET A 282 18.84 7.60 -1.60
CA MET A 282 18.99 9.05 -1.37
C MET A 282 18.40 9.46 -0.03
N ILE A 283 17.17 9.03 0.30
CA ILE A 283 16.54 9.33 1.60
C ILE A 283 17.41 8.82 2.76
N ASN A 284 17.96 7.61 2.63
CA ASN A 284 18.85 7.05 3.66
C ASN A 284 20.20 7.79 3.72
N HIS A 285 20.77 8.21 2.58
CA HIS A 285 22.00 9.00 2.53
C HIS A 285 21.84 10.36 3.21
N TYR A 286 20.76 11.11 2.92
CA TYR A 286 20.48 12.37 3.62
C TYR A 286 20.18 12.16 5.11
N ARG A 287 19.50 11.06 5.49
CA ARG A 287 19.38 10.65 6.90
C ARG A 287 20.75 10.37 7.54
N ASN A 288 21.69 9.77 6.82
CA ASN A 288 23.05 9.53 7.32
C ASN A 288 23.82 10.84 7.51
N LEU A 289 23.68 11.81 6.59
CA LEU A 289 24.21 13.17 6.74
C LEU A 289 23.62 13.88 7.98
N LEU A 290 22.31 13.76 8.22
CA LEU A 290 21.65 14.29 9.42
C LEU A 290 22.19 13.65 10.70
N LEU A 291 22.33 12.32 10.72
CA LEU A 291 22.90 11.59 11.87
C LEU A 291 24.37 11.99 12.12
N ALA A 292 25.17 12.20 11.07
CA ALA A 292 26.57 12.63 11.19
C ALA A 292 26.72 14.04 11.83
N LYS A 293 25.72 14.91 11.71
CA LYS A 293 25.69 16.21 12.42
C LYS A 293 25.40 16.09 13.92
N TYR A 294 24.57 15.13 14.34
CA TYR A 294 24.12 14.99 15.73
C TYR A 294 24.87 13.95 16.56
N VAL A 295 25.33 12.87 15.94
CA VAL A 295 25.96 11.72 16.63
C VAL A 295 27.47 11.90 16.66
N LYS A 296 28.07 11.84 17.85
CA LYS A 296 29.54 12.00 18.02
C LYS A 296 30.36 10.87 17.39
N HIS A 297 29.76 9.68 17.32
CA HIS A 297 30.32 8.43 16.76
C HIS A 297 29.35 7.83 15.73
N PRO A 298 29.19 8.45 14.55
CA PRO A 298 28.27 7.97 13.53
C PRO A 298 28.60 6.55 13.04
N GLU A 299 29.88 6.16 13.07
CA GLU A 299 30.37 4.84 12.67
C GLU A 299 29.60 3.66 13.29
N ASN A 300 29.18 3.76 14.55
CA ASN A 300 28.44 2.72 15.27
C ASN A 300 26.94 2.66 14.93
N THR A 301 26.41 3.67 14.24
CA THR A 301 24.97 3.80 13.92
C THR A 301 24.71 3.65 12.42
N LEU A 302 25.72 3.90 11.58
CA LEU A 302 25.60 3.96 10.13
C LEU A 302 25.86 2.62 9.40
N ASN A 303 26.30 1.57 10.10
CA ASN A 303 26.55 0.22 9.55
C ASN A 303 27.33 0.21 8.22
N MET A 304 28.40 1.00 8.15
CA MET A 304 29.23 1.21 6.96
C MET A 304 30.72 1.22 7.29
N SER A 305 31.57 1.19 6.27
CA SER A 305 33.02 1.31 6.46
C SER A 305 33.39 2.68 7.02
N VAL A 306 34.47 2.72 7.83
CA VAL A 306 35.00 3.96 8.44
C VAL A 306 35.26 5.04 7.39
N GLU A 307 35.85 4.67 6.25
CA GLU A 307 36.11 5.56 5.12
C GLU A 307 34.83 6.23 4.56
N ASN A 308 33.72 5.48 4.45
CA ASN A 308 32.44 6.06 4.01
C ASN A 308 31.80 6.93 5.10
N ALA A 309 31.93 6.54 6.37
CA ALA A 309 31.47 7.36 7.49
C ALA A 309 32.20 8.71 7.56
N ASP A 310 33.51 8.73 7.32
CA ASP A 310 34.31 9.95 7.25
C ASP A 310 33.93 10.83 6.04
N ARG A 311 33.71 10.24 4.85
CA ARG A 311 33.23 10.98 3.66
C ARG A 311 31.84 11.60 3.87
N ILE A 312 30.91 10.86 4.47
CA ILE A 312 29.57 11.37 4.82
C ILE A 312 29.69 12.48 5.86
N LYS A 313 30.57 12.33 6.86
CA LYS A 313 30.83 13.37 7.86
C LYS A 313 31.38 14.65 7.24
N GLU A 314 32.36 14.56 6.35
CA GLU A 314 32.89 15.70 5.60
C GLU A 314 31.78 16.38 4.77
N GLN A 315 31.00 15.61 4.01
CA GLN A 315 29.88 16.14 3.23
C GLN A 315 28.80 16.78 4.12
N SER A 316 28.53 16.21 5.30
CA SER A 316 27.57 16.76 6.26
C SER A 316 28.01 18.12 6.83
N HIS A 317 29.29 18.45 6.80
CA HIS A 317 29.80 19.78 7.20
C HIS A 317 29.65 20.84 6.09
N GLN A 318 29.38 20.45 4.84
CA GLN A 318 29.27 21.36 3.69
C GLN A 318 27.83 21.80 3.37
N ILE A 319 26.83 21.12 3.94
CA ILE A 319 25.39 21.31 3.69
C ILE A 319 24.74 21.78 5.00
N ASP A 320 23.84 22.77 4.94
CA ASP A 320 23.16 23.26 6.14
C ASP A 320 22.05 22.30 6.60
N LEU A 321 21.73 22.33 7.90
CA LEU A 321 20.80 21.37 8.49
C LEU A 321 19.38 21.52 7.95
N GLU A 322 18.93 22.77 7.78
CA GLU A 322 17.64 23.11 7.18
C GLU A 322 17.51 22.52 5.75
N GLN A 323 18.58 22.59 4.95
CA GLN A 323 18.61 21.99 3.61
C GLN A 323 18.46 20.46 3.66
N ILE A 324 19.14 19.77 4.59
CA ILE A 324 19.03 18.32 4.73
C ILE A 324 17.60 17.90 5.08
N ASP A 325 16.96 18.59 6.03
CA ASP A 325 15.59 18.30 6.44
C ASP A 325 14.58 18.57 5.31
N GLU A 326 14.70 19.68 4.58
CA GLU A 326 13.85 19.98 3.43
C GLU A 326 14.01 18.96 2.30
N ILE A 327 15.25 18.54 1.99
CA ILE A 327 15.53 17.50 0.98
C ILE A 327 14.90 16.16 1.38
N ILE A 328 15.05 15.72 2.64
CA ILE A 328 14.42 14.47 3.13
C ILE A 328 12.90 14.54 2.98
N LEU A 329 12.28 15.66 3.37
CA LEU A 329 10.84 15.85 3.27
C LEU A 329 10.35 15.87 1.82
N GLU A 330 11.09 16.46 0.89
CA GLU A 330 10.73 16.49 -0.54
C GLU A 330 10.89 15.10 -1.18
N LEU A 331 12.00 14.40 -0.93
CA LEU A 331 12.20 13.02 -1.40
C LEU A 331 11.11 12.08 -0.85
N ALA A 332 10.66 12.27 0.39
CA ALA A 332 9.54 11.52 0.98
C ALA A 332 8.16 11.85 0.35
N LYS A 333 7.97 13.02 -0.26
CA LYS A 333 6.79 13.33 -1.10
C LYS A 333 6.91 12.60 -2.45
N VAL A 334 8.06 12.69 -3.12
CA VAL A 334 8.33 12.04 -4.41
C VAL A 334 8.19 10.51 -4.30
N SER A 335 8.69 9.92 -3.22
CA SER A 335 8.58 8.49 -2.90
C SER A 335 7.14 7.98 -2.92
N ARG A 336 6.21 8.73 -2.29
CA ARG A 336 4.77 8.39 -2.32
C ARG A 336 4.17 8.45 -3.72
N ASN A 337 4.60 9.38 -4.56
CA ASN A 337 4.17 9.49 -5.95
C ASN A 337 4.78 8.38 -6.84
N MET A 338 6.01 7.94 -6.53
CA MET A 338 6.65 6.81 -7.23
C MET A 338 5.91 5.49 -7.03
N MET A 339 5.20 5.30 -5.92
CA MET A 339 4.45 4.05 -5.66
C MET A 339 3.37 3.78 -6.71
N THR A 340 2.73 4.82 -7.25
CA THR A 340 1.59 4.72 -8.18
C THR A 340 1.93 5.04 -9.64
N THR A 341 3.07 5.67 -9.92
CA THR A 341 3.47 6.02 -11.30
C THR A 341 3.94 4.81 -12.12
N THR A 342 3.71 4.88 -13.43
CA THR A 342 4.31 3.98 -14.43
C THR A 342 5.68 4.47 -14.92
N GLN A 343 6.07 5.72 -14.64
CA GLN A 343 7.31 6.35 -15.10
C GLN A 343 8.14 6.87 -13.91
N PRO A 344 8.77 5.98 -13.10
CA PRO A 344 9.53 6.41 -11.92
C PRO A 344 10.81 7.16 -12.29
N ARG A 345 11.46 6.85 -13.43
CA ARG A 345 12.64 7.56 -13.95
C ARG A 345 12.43 9.08 -14.02
N ILE A 346 11.34 9.52 -14.64
CA ILE A 346 11.04 10.96 -14.81
C ILE A 346 10.86 11.65 -13.45
N LEU A 347 10.22 10.98 -12.47
CA LEU A 347 10.07 11.55 -11.13
C LEU A 347 11.41 11.66 -10.39
N LEU A 348 12.36 10.76 -10.62
CA LEU A 348 13.72 10.84 -10.06
C LEU A 348 14.49 12.02 -10.66
N GLU A 349 14.51 12.12 -11.99
CA GLU A 349 15.19 13.18 -12.74
C GLU A 349 14.64 14.57 -12.34
N VAL A 350 13.30 14.74 -12.37
CA VAL A 350 12.64 16.00 -11.99
C VAL A 350 12.87 16.34 -10.51
N ALA A 351 12.89 15.35 -9.61
CA ALA A 351 13.23 15.59 -8.21
C ALA A 351 14.65 16.12 -8.06
N CYS A 352 15.65 15.49 -8.69
CA CYS A 352 17.04 15.93 -8.58
C CYS A 352 17.27 17.31 -9.22
N VAL A 353 16.63 17.60 -10.36
CA VAL A 353 16.63 18.94 -10.98
C VAL A 353 16.00 19.99 -10.05
N LYS A 354 14.87 19.67 -9.40
CA LYS A 354 14.22 20.56 -8.45
C LYS A 354 15.13 20.87 -7.26
N LEU A 355 15.68 19.85 -6.62
CA LEU A 355 16.62 20.03 -5.49
C LEU A 355 17.86 20.84 -5.92
N SER A 356 18.37 20.62 -7.13
CA SER A 356 19.49 21.36 -7.70
C SER A 356 19.15 22.84 -7.97
N ALA A 357 17.89 23.17 -8.26
CA ALA A 357 17.42 24.53 -8.47
C ALA A 357 17.11 25.27 -7.15
N GLU A 358 16.67 24.55 -6.13
CA GLU A 358 16.34 25.10 -4.80
C GLU A 358 17.60 25.27 -3.92
N PHE A 359 18.54 24.32 -3.95
CA PHE A 359 19.70 24.27 -3.04
C PHE A 359 21.07 24.46 -3.71
N GLY A 360 21.14 24.40 -5.04
CA GLY A 360 22.39 24.54 -5.78
C GLY A 360 22.98 25.94 -5.69
N ARG A 361 24.28 26.05 -5.40
CA ARG A 361 25.02 27.33 -5.40
C ARG A 361 25.24 27.84 -6.82
N VAL A 362 24.22 28.46 -7.42
CA VAL A 362 24.19 28.96 -8.80
C VAL A 362 25.53 29.57 -9.23
N HIS A 363 26.29 28.83 -10.04
CA HIS A 363 27.40 29.40 -10.78
C HIS A 363 26.81 30.26 -11.91
N SER A 364 26.86 31.57 -11.70
CA SER A 364 26.33 32.56 -12.64
C SER A 364 27.14 32.60 -13.93
N LYS A 365 26.74 31.80 -14.92
CA LYS A 365 26.80 32.10 -16.38
C LYS A 365 26.34 30.89 -17.22
N VAL A 366 25.06 30.88 -17.56
CA VAL A 366 24.67 30.51 -18.94
C VAL A 366 24.12 31.77 -19.58
N THR A 367 24.64 32.10 -20.75
CA THR A 367 24.28 33.28 -21.54
C THR A 367 22.80 33.24 -21.92
N GLY A 368 22.11 34.37 -21.77
CA GLY A 368 20.68 34.43 -22.02
C GLY A 368 20.35 34.32 -23.50
N GLU A 369 19.60 33.28 -23.86
CA GLU A 369 18.56 33.39 -24.87
C GLU A 369 17.21 33.29 -24.16
N ARG A 370 16.38 34.33 -24.31
CA ARG A 370 15.00 34.29 -23.83
C ARG A 370 14.24 33.25 -24.63
N PHE A 371 13.55 32.33 -23.95
CA PHE A 371 12.43 31.62 -24.56
C PHE A 371 11.45 32.67 -25.13
N PRO A 372 11.03 32.56 -26.41
CA PRO A 372 10.09 33.50 -26.98
C PRO A 372 8.72 33.36 -26.32
N GLU A 373 8.20 34.45 -25.77
CA GLU A 373 6.86 34.50 -25.19
C GLU A 373 5.81 34.17 -26.26
N SER A 374 5.05 33.10 -26.04
CA SER A 374 3.99 32.70 -26.96
C SER A 374 2.84 33.71 -26.93
N HIS A 375 2.63 34.45 -28.02
CA HIS A 375 1.48 35.33 -28.19
C HIS A 375 0.14 34.57 -28.12
N THR A 376 -0.52 34.58 -26.96
CA THR A 376 -1.92 34.18 -26.80
C THR A 376 -2.85 35.31 -27.23
N GLY A 377 -2.94 35.54 -28.55
CA GLY A 377 -3.77 36.58 -29.16
C GLY A 377 -4.74 36.06 -30.22
N ASN A 378 -5.99 35.83 -29.83
CA ASN A 378 -7.19 35.74 -30.68
C ASN A 378 -7.08 34.99 -32.03
N ILE A 379 -7.36 33.68 -32.04
CA ILE A 379 -7.85 33.00 -33.25
C ILE A 379 -9.38 32.92 -33.20
N HIS A 380 -10.03 33.95 -33.73
CA HIS A 380 -11.44 33.87 -34.11
C HIS A 380 -11.59 34.19 -35.60
N ARG A 381 -11.92 33.15 -36.37
CA ARG A 381 -12.75 33.20 -37.59
C ARG A 381 -12.23 34.04 -38.78
N LYS A 382 -11.71 33.34 -39.79
CA LYS A 382 -12.32 33.34 -41.14
C LYS A 382 -11.83 32.16 -42.00
N MET A 383 -12.77 31.40 -42.54
CA MET A 383 -12.57 30.67 -43.79
C MET A 383 -12.55 31.69 -44.93
N SER A 384 -11.79 31.41 -46.00
CA SER A 384 -12.34 31.18 -47.35
C SER A 384 -11.31 31.41 -48.47
N ALA A 385 -11.37 30.49 -49.45
CA ALA A 385 -11.10 30.69 -50.88
C ALA A 385 -9.65 30.89 -51.39
N ASP A 386 -9.32 30.06 -52.39
CA ASP A 386 -8.57 30.38 -53.62
C ASP A 386 -7.07 30.76 -53.53
N SER A 387 -6.19 30.34 -54.45
CA SER A 387 -6.31 29.44 -55.62
C SER A 387 -4.93 29.04 -56.18
N GLN A 388 -4.89 27.98 -57.01
CA GLN A 388 -4.00 27.77 -58.18
C GLN A 388 -2.46 27.78 -57.99
N CYS A 389 -1.78 26.67 -58.34
CA CYS A 389 -0.89 26.52 -59.53
C CYS A 389 0.52 27.13 -59.37
N GLU A 390 1.62 26.59 -59.93
CA GLU A 390 1.81 25.43 -60.80
C GLU A 390 3.25 24.86 -60.70
N LYS A 391 3.43 23.65 -61.24
CA LYS A 391 4.63 23.00 -61.86
C LYS A 391 5.98 23.75 -61.79
N GLU A 392 7.11 23.08 -61.55
CA GLU A 392 7.82 22.22 -62.52
C GLU A 392 8.85 21.29 -61.82
N ASN A 393 8.93 19.98 -62.17
CA ASN A 393 9.92 19.32 -63.05
C ASN A 393 11.40 19.44 -62.59
N THR A 394 12.34 18.48 -62.66
CA THR A 394 12.48 17.05 -63.09
C THR A 394 13.92 16.60 -62.70
N ALA A 395 14.39 15.33 -62.64
CA ALA A 395 13.84 13.96 -62.65
C ALA A 395 14.97 12.93 -62.34
N MET A 396 14.61 11.67 -62.00
CA MET A 396 15.35 10.39 -62.23
C MET A 396 16.85 10.28 -61.80
N LYS A 397 17.29 9.27 -61.04
CA LYS A 397 17.23 7.80 -61.28
C LYS A 397 17.36 7.07 -59.92
N ASN A 398 16.54 6.07 -59.58
CA ASN A 398 16.54 4.68 -60.08
C ASN A 398 17.86 3.91 -59.89
N GLU A 399 17.88 2.99 -58.93
CA GLU A 399 18.26 1.60 -59.21
C GLU A 399 17.45 0.61 -58.35
N LYS A 400 17.17 -0.56 -58.91
CA LYS A 400 16.12 -1.50 -58.45
C LYS A 400 16.47 -2.91 -58.90
N ILE A 401 16.65 -3.87 -57.98
CA ILE A 401 16.60 -5.34 -58.22
C ILE A 401 16.01 -5.95 -56.92
N LEU A 402 14.76 -6.47 -56.85
CA LEU A 402 14.15 -7.71 -57.43
C LEU A 402 14.72 -9.01 -56.83
N GLY A 403 13.94 -10.06 -56.47
CA GLY A 403 12.48 -10.31 -56.41
C GLY A 403 12.14 -11.10 -55.12
N GLY A 404 10.87 -11.36 -54.74
CA GLY A 404 9.91 -12.31 -55.36
C GLY A 404 9.90 -13.62 -54.53
N ASP A 405 8.81 -14.25 -54.08
CA ASP A 405 7.39 -14.22 -54.48
C ASP A 405 6.44 -14.42 -53.26
N VAL A 406 5.32 -13.70 -53.15
CA VAL A 406 3.91 -14.06 -53.50
C VAL A 406 3.28 -15.24 -52.74
N ILE A 407 2.28 -14.95 -51.88
CA ILE A 407 0.97 -15.66 -51.87
C ILE A 407 -0.17 -14.62 -51.65
N ASP A 408 -1.03 -14.53 -52.65
CA ASP A 408 -2.45 -14.14 -52.77
C ASP A 408 -3.20 -13.14 -51.84
N ASN A 409 -4.31 -12.67 -52.43
CA ASN A 409 -4.97 -11.38 -52.17
C ASN A 409 -6.52 -11.57 -52.05
N PRO A 410 -7.37 -10.58 -52.36
CA PRO A 410 -8.19 -9.84 -51.40
C PRO A 410 -9.66 -10.29 -51.28
N LEU A 411 -10.34 -9.79 -50.23
CA LEU A 411 -11.80 -9.76 -50.16
C LEU A 411 -12.37 -8.41 -50.63
N LYS A 412 -13.44 -8.48 -51.43
CA LYS A 412 -14.26 -7.36 -51.89
C LYS A 412 -15.73 -7.74 -51.81
N ASP A 413 -16.58 -6.71 -51.78
CA ASP A 413 -18.04 -6.71 -51.98
C ASP A 413 -18.95 -7.03 -50.78
N ILE A 414 -20.14 -6.44 -50.61
CA ILE A 414 -20.73 -5.16 -51.10
C ILE A 414 -21.79 -4.70 -50.06
N ARG A 415 -22.19 -3.42 -50.10
CA ARG A 415 -23.15 -2.77 -49.17
C ARG A 415 -24.60 -3.29 -49.30
N GLN A 416 -25.40 -3.24 -48.23
CA GLN A 416 -26.57 -2.32 -48.08
C GLN A 416 -27.37 -2.44 -46.75
N SER A 417 -27.66 -1.28 -46.13
CA SER A 417 -28.87 -0.83 -45.37
C SER A 417 -29.71 -1.75 -44.44
N GLU A 418 -30.41 -1.30 -43.39
CA GLU A 418 -30.48 -0.06 -42.58
C GLU A 418 -31.35 -0.33 -41.31
N ALA A 419 -31.15 0.43 -40.22
CA ALA A 419 -32.08 0.83 -39.13
C ALA A 419 -33.06 -0.18 -38.44
N ILE A 420 -33.16 -0.13 -37.09
CA ILE A 420 -34.35 0.32 -36.30
C ILE A 420 -34.25 0.03 -34.77
N LYS A 421 -34.63 1.07 -34.02
CA LYS A 421 -35.04 1.29 -32.60
C LYS A 421 -35.44 0.13 -31.64
N SER A 422 -34.91 0.24 -30.42
CA SER A 422 -35.50 0.19 -29.04
C SER A 422 -36.70 -0.70 -28.61
N GLU A 423 -36.53 -1.31 -27.42
CA GLU A 423 -37.52 -1.59 -26.34
C GLU A 423 -38.61 -2.70 -26.52
N PRO A 424 -39.23 -3.23 -25.42
CA PRO A 424 -38.88 -3.22 -23.98
C PRO A 424 -39.02 -4.61 -23.28
N SER A 425 -38.94 -4.62 -21.94
CA SER A 425 -39.03 -5.76 -21.01
C SER A 425 -40.48 -6.25 -20.71
N PRO A 426 -40.66 -7.49 -20.20
CA PRO A 426 -41.97 -8.04 -19.86
C PRO A 426 -42.41 -7.79 -18.40
N LYS A 427 -43.67 -7.38 -18.21
CA LYS A 427 -44.39 -7.43 -16.92
C LYS A 427 -45.01 -8.82 -16.66
N LYS A 428 -45.33 -9.13 -15.40
CA LYS A 428 -46.38 -10.10 -15.02
C LYS A 428 -47.24 -9.60 -13.86
N GLU A 429 -48.50 -9.36 -14.17
CA GLU A 429 -49.69 -9.45 -13.30
C GLU A 429 -50.33 -10.85 -13.54
N SER A 430 -51.34 -11.39 -12.84
CA SER A 430 -51.87 -11.26 -11.48
C SER A 430 -52.98 -12.34 -11.30
N THR A 431 -53.23 -12.84 -10.08
CA THR A 431 -54.45 -13.53 -9.55
C THR A 431 -54.13 -13.86 -8.08
N ASP A 432 -54.73 -13.26 -7.04
CA ASP A 432 -56.12 -13.39 -6.54
C ASP A 432 -56.46 -14.85 -6.10
N SER A 433 -57.05 -15.16 -4.93
CA SER A 433 -57.98 -14.39 -4.07
C SER A 433 -58.12 -14.86 -2.60
N GLY A 434 -58.54 -13.94 -1.69
CA GLY A 434 -59.15 -14.20 -0.35
C GLY A 434 -58.17 -14.56 0.78
N GLY A 435 -58.20 -14.06 2.02
CA GLY A 435 -59.17 -13.40 2.92
C GLY A 435 -58.70 -13.80 4.36
N ASP A 436 -58.95 -13.12 5.49
CA ASP A 436 -59.89 -12.06 5.88
C ASP A 436 -59.43 -11.44 7.25
N ASN A 437 -59.93 -10.24 7.58
CA ASN A 437 -60.03 -9.59 8.91
C ASN A 437 -58.79 -9.23 9.79
N GLY A 438 -58.87 -8.10 10.53
CA GLY A 438 -58.15 -7.91 11.82
C GLY A 438 -57.58 -6.51 12.14
N ARG A 439 -58.41 -5.57 12.57
CA ARG A 439 -58.09 -4.14 12.87
C ARG A 439 -57.32 -3.92 14.20
N SER A 440 -56.76 -2.70 14.32
CA SER A 440 -56.48 -1.87 15.54
C SER A 440 -55.27 -2.14 16.47
N THR A 441 -54.26 -1.27 16.33
CA THR A 441 -53.73 -0.33 17.36
C THR A 441 -53.98 -0.59 18.86
N LEU A 442 -52.91 -0.71 19.67
CA LEU A 442 -52.45 0.35 20.60
C LEU A 442 -51.22 -0.08 21.44
N SER A 443 -50.48 0.93 21.88
CA SER A 443 -49.36 0.95 22.83
C SER A 443 -49.56 0.19 24.15
N HIS A 444 -48.49 -0.40 24.68
CA HIS A 444 -48.14 -0.25 26.11
C HIS A 444 -46.63 -0.41 26.34
N GLU A 445 -46.14 0.29 27.37
CA GLU A 445 -44.73 0.47 27.73
C GLU A 445 -44.26 -0.47 28.87
N TYR A 446 -42.96 -0.38 29.18
CA TYR A 446 -42.32 -0.52 30.50
C TYR A 446 -41.90 -1.90 31.08
N GLU A 447 -40.60 -1.94 31.44
CA GLU A 447 -39.99 -2.61 32.61
C GLU A 447 -39.92 -4.16 32.67
N ASN A 448 -38.98 -4.81 33.36
CA ASN A 448 -37.61 -4.49 33.85
C ASN A 448 -36.96 -5.81 34.31
N MET A 449 -35.63 -5.97 34.22
CA MET A 449 -34.72 -6.77 35.09
C MET A 449 -33.41 -7.13 34.33
N LYS A 450 -32.20 -7.06 34.90
CA LYS A 450 -31.76 -6.47 36.19
C LYS A 450 -30.24 -6.23 36.13
N LEU A 451 -29.77 -5.16 36.78
CA LEU A 451 -28.35 -4.92 37.04
C LEU A 451 -27.80 -5.86 38.13
N GLN A 452 -26.49 -6.09 38.12
CA GLN A 452 -25.68 -6.20 39.34
C GLN A 452 -24.54 -5.18 39.28
N ASN A 453 -24.34 -4.46 40.38
CA ASN A 453 -23.41 -3.34 40.53
C ASN A 453 -22.09 -3.80 41.15
N GLU A 454 -21.04 -2.97 41.06
CA GLU A 454 -20.26 -2.61 42.26
C GLU A 454 -19.66 -1.18 42.16
N SER A 455 -19.19 -0.65 43.30
CA SER A 455 -19.53 0.73 43.69
C SER A 455 -18.36 1.71 43.94
N VAL A 456 -18.53 2.95 43.48
CA VAL A 456 -18.31 4.23 44.20
C VAL A 456 -16.92 4.57 44.79
N LYS A 457 -16.36 5.72 44.36
CA LYS A 457 -16.00 6.86 45.25
C LYS A 457 -15.61 8.13 44.47
N GLY A 458 -16.09 9.28 44.94
CA GLY A 458 -15.60 10.62 44.56
C GLY A 458 -15.16 11.39 45.81
N PRO A 459 -14.22 12.34 45.64
CA PRO A 459 -14.43 13.75 46.04
C PRO A 459 -13.84 14.70 44.95
N SER A 460 -13.99 16.03 44.94
CA SER A 460 -14.92 16.99 45.57
C SER A 460 -14.74 18.34 44.82
N GLU A 461 -15.73 19.23 44.95
CA GLU A 461 -15.82 20.62 44.46
C GLU A 461 -14.52 21.37 44.10
N GLU A 462 -14.48 22.01 42.91
CA GLU A 462 -14.29 23.47 42.81
C GLU A 462 -14.72 24.02 41.42
N LYS A 463 -14.94 25.33 41.31
CA LYS A 463 -15.63 26.00 40.19
C LYS A 463 -14.71 26.26 38.99
N ALA A 464 -15.21 26.06 37.78
CA ALA A 464 -14.67 26.67 36.56
C ALA A 464 -15.81 27.14 35.64
N GLU A 465 -15.60 28.26 34.94
CA GLU A 465 -16.60 28.93 34.12
C GLU A 465 -16.92 28.14 32.84
N GLY A 466 -18.18 28.17 32.42
CA GLY A 466 -18.65 27.36 31.29
C GLY A 466 -18.10 27.83 29.95
N LEU A 467 -17.15 27.08 29.38
CA LEU A 467 -16.89 27.13 27.93
C LEU A 467 -18.04 26.45 27.18
N LEU A 468 -18.54 27.12 26.14
CA LEU A 468 -19.34 26.50 25.09
C LEU A 468 -18.52 25.37 24.42
N PRO A 469 -19.17 24.27 23.97
CA PRO A 469 -18.45 23.21 23.26
C PRO A 469 -17.76 23.74 22.00
N ASP A 470 -16.61 23.14 21.68
CA ASP A 470 -15.82 23.53 20.52
C ASP A 470 -16.64 23.39 19.22
N VAL A 471 -16.56 24.40 18.36
CA VAL A 471 -17.31 24.48 17.09
C VAL A 471 -16.91 23.34 16.17
N ASP A 472 -15.63 22.94 16.21
CA ASP A 472 -15.12 21.81 15.43
C ASP A 472 -15.62 20.46 15.97
N TYR A 473 -15.83 20.33 17.28
CA TYR A 473 -16.42 19.12 17.86
C TYR A 473 -17.87 18.93 17.41
N ILE A 474 -18.68 20.00 17.48
CA ILE A 474 -20.07 20.02 17.02
C ILE A 474 -20.16 19.63 15.54
N TRP A 475 -19.29 20.19 14.70
CA TRP A 475 -19.31 19.91 13.27
C TRP A 475 -18.86 18.48 12.95
N ASN A 476 -17.80 17.99 13.59
CA ASN A 476 -17.32 16.62 13.37
C ASN A 476 -18.38 15.56 13.73
N GLU A 477 -19.10 15.74 14.84
CA GLU A 477 -20.18 14.82 15.22
C GLU A 477 -21.39 14.94 14.28
N THR A 478 -21.72 16.16 13.82
CA THR A 478 -22.74 16.40 12.77
C THR A 478 -22.39 15.67 11.47
N VAL A 479 -21.13 15.73 11.00
CA VAL A 479 -20.67 15.06 9.78
C VAL A 479 -20.71 13.53 9.92
N LYS A 480 -20.40 13.01 11.11
CA LYS A 480 -20.47 11.58 11.44
C LYS A 480 -21.92 11.06 11.38
N ILE A 481 -22.86 11.71 12.07
CA ILE A 481 -24.27 11.34 12.06
C ILE A 481 -24.87 11.49 10.64
N ALA A 482 -24.52 12.55 9.90
CA ALA A 482 -24.98 12.75 8.53
C ALA A 482 -24.53 11.63 7.58
N LYS A 483 -23.30 11.14 7.74
CA LYS A 483 -22.75 10.01 6.98
C LYS A 483 -23.46 8.68 7.30
N GLU A 484 -23.89 8.49 8.54
CA GLU A 484 -24.66 7.32 8.98
C GLU A 484 -26.11 7.34 8.47
N GLN A 485 -26.77 8.51 8.51
CA GLN A 485 -28.14 8.67 8.02
C GLN A 485 -28.25 8.70 6.48
N SER A 486 -27.22 9.17 5.76
CA SER A 486 -27.20 9.10 4.29
C SER A 486 -25.78 8.99 3.72
N PRO A 487 -25.44 7.92 2.97
CA PRO A 487 -24.13 7.79 2.31
C PRO A 487 -23.78 8.96 1.38
N SER A 488 -24.79 9.64 0.83
CA SER A 488 -24.61 10.82 -0.03
C SER A 488 -23.99 12.03 0.72
N MET A 489 -24.16 12.11 2.03
CA MET A 489 -23.59 13.18 2.88
C MET A 489 -22.10 13.01 3.16
N ALA A 490 -21.47 11.90 2.72
CA ALA A 490 -20.03 11.69 2.84
C ALA A 490 -19.16 12.76 2.10
N ILE A 491 -19.79 13.60 1.27
CA ILE A 491 -19.17 14.78 0.64
C ILE A 491 -18.83 15.90 1.66
N LEU A 492 -19.48 15.92 2.84
CA LEU A 492 -19.19 16.89 3.90
C LEU A 492 -17.76 16.82 4.46
N LYS A 493 -17.02 15.74 4.20
CA LYS A 493 -15.57 15.65 4.50
C LYS A 493 -14.71 16.69 3.75
N TYR A 494 -15.27 17.36 2.75
CA TYR A 494 -14.66 18.48 2.03
C TYR A 494 -15.20 19.85 2.50
N THR A 495 -15.71 19.90 3.74
CA THR A 495 -16.19 21.12 4.39
C THR A 495 -15.77 21.16 5.86
N TYR A 496 -15.60 22.36 6.40
CA TYR A 496 -15.35 22.58 7.84
C TYR A 496 -16.15 23.78 8.34
N SER A 497 -16.49 23.78 9.63
CA SER A 497 -17.07 24.93 10.31
C SER A 497 -16.00 25.96 10.66
N LYS A 498 -16.31 27.26 10.56
CA LYS A 498 -15.40 28.34 10.98
C LYS A 498 -15.97 29.21 12.11
N LYS A 499 -17.30 29.20 12.30
CA LYS A 499 -17.96 30.07 13.30
C LYS A 499 -19.35 29.59 13.66
N LEU A 500 -19.67 29.72 14.94
CA LEU A 500 -21.02 29.71 15.49
C LEU A 500 -21.31 31.12 16.04
N LYS A 501 -22.31 31.83 15.50
CA LYS A 501 -22.78 33.12 16.03
C LYS A 501 -24.27 33.28 15.80
N ASN A 502 -24.99 33.80 16.79
CA ASN A 502 -26.41 34.20 16.70
C ASN A 502 -27.36 33.16 16.07
N GLY A 503 -27.16 31.86 16.34
CA GLY A 503 -27.97 30.79 15.76
C GLY A 503 -27.62 30.44 14.30
N GLU A 504 -26.44 30.83 13.82
CA GLU A 504 -25.95 30.55 12.47
C GLU A 504 -24.60 29.81 12.54
N ILE A 505 -24.44 28.79 11.69
CA ILE A 505 -23.19 28.02 11.52
C ILE A 505 -22.60 28.27 10.13
N HIS A 506 -21.37 28.75 10.12
CA HIS A 506 -20.64 29.10 8.90
C HIS A 506 -19.81 27.91 8.44
N VAL A 507 -20.17 27.32 7.30
CA VAL A 507 -19.58 26.11 6.72
C VAL A 507 -18.82 26.48 5.44
N VAL A 508 -17.52 26.28 5.46
CA VAL A 508 -16.63 26.57 4.32
C VAL A 508 -16.56 25.36 3.39
N TYR A 509 -16.73 25.55 2.08
CA TYR A 509 -16.61 24.50 1.06
C TYR A 509 -15.46 24.76 0.09
N GLN A 510 -14.78 23.67 -0.29
CA GLN A 510 -13.59 23.72 -1.17
C GLN A 510 -13.91 23.67 -2.67
N ASN A 511 -15.12 23.23 -3.06
CA ASN A 511 -15.50 23.00 -4.45
C ASN A 511 -16.98 23.34 -4.71
N ASN A 512 -17.26 24.05 -5.81
CA ASN A 512 -18.62 24.41 -6.26
C ASN A 512 -19.58 23.23 -6.44
N THR A 513 -19.05 22.01 -6.62
CA THR A 513 -19.86 20.78 -6.65
C THR A 513 -20.49 20.49 -5.29
N VAL A 514 -19.73 20.70 -4.20
CA VAL A 514 -20.21 20.53 -2.82
C VAL A 514 -21.26 21.59 -2.49
N LYS A 515 -21.05 22.84 -2.95
CA LYS A 515 -22.05 23.91 -2.82
C LYS A 515 -23.40 23.52 -3.41
N LYS A 516 -23.44 23.14 -4.70
CA LYS A 516 -24.69 22.77 -5.39
C LYS A 516 -25.42 21.62 -4.68
N PHE A 517 -24.68 20.64 -4.18
CA PHE A 517 -25.24 19.50 -3.44
C PHE A 517 -25.84 19.91 -2.09
N LEU A 518 -25.23 20.88 -1.38
CA LEU A 518 -25.74 21.40 -0.09
C LEU A 518 -26.83 22.47 -0.24
N GLU A 519 -27.05 22.98 -1.45
CA GLU A 519 -28.16 23.89 -1.79
C GLU A 519 -29.47 23.14 -2.09
N GLU A 520 -29.45 21.81 -2.25
CA GLU A 520 -30.65 20.97 -2.37
C GLU A 520 -31.49 20.99 -1.08
N GLU A 521 -32.79 21.29 -1.19
CA GLU A 521 -33.68 21.46 -0.02
C GLU A 521 -33.72 20.22 0.88
N GLU A 522 -33.75 19.01 0.31
CA GLU A 522 -33.72 17.76 1.08
C GLU A 522 -32.45 17.63 1.95
N LYS A 523 -31.29 18.00 1.39
CA LYS A 523 -29.98 17.91 2.08
C LYS A 523 -29.84 18.98 3.15
N LYS A 524 -30.33 20.19 2.86
CA LYS A 524 -30.36 21.30 3.81
C LYS A 524 -31.27 20.99 5.01
N ASN A 525 -32.46 20.45 4.76
CA ASN A 525 -33.39 20.03 5.81
C ASN A 525 -32.82 18.89 6.66
N LEU A 526 -32.17 17.89 6.04
CA LEU A 526 -31.49 16.81 6.76
C LEU A 526 -30.36 17.34 7.64
N LEU A 527 -29.51 18.23 7.11
CA LEU A 527 -28.40 18.82 7.86
C LEU A 527 -28.88 19.68 9.04
N GLN A 528 -29.95 20.45 8.87
CA GLN A 528 -30.56 21.22 9.96
C GLN A 528 -31.17 20.32 11.04
N LYS A 529 -31.80 19.20 10.66
CA LYS A 529 -32.34 18.23 11.62
C LYS A 529 -31.22 17.59 12.47
N ILE A 530 -30.09 17.24 11.85
CA ILE A 530 -28.94 16.67 12.55
C ILE A 530 -28.25 17.72 13.43
N LEU A 531 -28.11 18.96 12.96
CA LEU A 531 -27.59 20.05 13.80
C LEU A 531 -28.45 20.27 15.05
N LEU A 532 -29.79 20.23 14.91
CA LEU A 532 -30.71 20.30 16.05
C LEU A 532 -30.55 19.13 17.03
N GLU A 533 -30.27 17.92 16.51
CA GLU A 533 -29.99 16.72 17.32
C GLU A 533 -28.66 16.81 18.07
N VAL A 534 -27.64 17.45 17.49
CA VAL A 534 -26.29 17.60 18.07
C VAL A 534 -26.17 18.79 19.03
N THR A 535 -26.80 19.93 18.74
CA THR A 535 -26.64 21.17 19.54
C THR A 535 -27.83 21.51 20.42
N GLY A 536 -29.00 20.92 20.17
CA GLY A 536 -30.26 21.32 20.80
C GLY A 536 -30.84 22.65 20.30
N GLU A 537 -30.18 23.33 19.35
CA GLU A 537 -30.59 24.61 18.80
C GLU A 537 -30.86 24.54 17.28
N ASN A 538 -31.85 25.30 16.80
CA ASN A 538 -32.17 25.36 15.38
C ASN A 538 -31.21 26.31 14.63
N LEU A 539 -30.07 25.76 14.19
CA LEU A 539 -29.01 26.51 13.53
C LEU A 539 -29.26 26.70 12.02
N ARG A 540 -29.09 27.93 11.53
CA ARG A 540 -29.08 28.24 10.10
C ARG A 540 -27.69 28.00 9.50
N VAL A 541 -27.62 27.17 8.46
CA VAL A 541 -26.37 26.86 7.74
C VAL A 541 -26.09 27.92 6.67
N ILE A 542 -24.91 28.54 6.74
CA ILE A 542 -24.40 29.50 5.75
C ILE A 542 -23.18 28.88 5.05
N LEU A 543 -23.23 28.80 3.71
CA LEU A 543 -22.16 28.21 2.89
C LEU A 543 -21.18 29.29 2.40
N LEU A 544 -19.89 29.15 2.73
CA LEU A 544 -18.81 30.08 2.36
C LEU A 544 -17.83 29.44 1.37
N ASP A 545 -17.42 30.20 0.36
CA ASP A 545 -16.43 29.78 -0.66
C ASP A 545 -15.00 29.96 -0.13
N GLU A 546 -14.25 28.87 0.02
CA GLU A 546 -12.86 28.89 0.54
C GLU A 546 -11.96 29.85 -0.26
N LYS A 547 -12.16 29.98 -1.58
CA LYS A 547 -11.33 30.85 -2.43
C LYS A 547 -11.63 32.33 -2.23
N LYS A 548 -12.89 32.68 -1.93
CA LYS A 548 -13.28 34.06 -1.60
C LYS A 548 -12.89 34.41 -0.18
N GLU A 549 -13.05 33.49 0.78
CA GLU A 549 -12.58 33.69 2.15
C GLU A 549 -11.07 33.96 2.21
N LYS A 550 -10.24 33.18 1.52
CA LYS A 550 -8.78 33.40 1.54
C LYS A 550 -8.38 34.77 0.98
N ARG A 551 -9.13 35.34 0.03
CA ARG A 551 -8.91 36.73 -0.41
C ARG A 551 -9.37 37.74 0.64
N VAL A 552 -10.52 37.54 1.29
CA VAL A 552 -11.02 38.45 2.33
C VAL A 552 -10.13 38.43 3.59
N ASP A 553 -9.64 37.27 4.04
CA ASP A 553 -8.66 37.17 5.14
C ASP A 553 -7.34 37.88 4.78
N VAL A 554 -6.88 37.79 3.53
CA VAL A 554 -5.68 38.52 3.05
C VAL A 554 -5.94 40.03 2.95
N GLU A 555 -7.11 40.48 2.48
CA GLU A 555 -7.51 41.89 2.46
C GLU A 555 -7.66 42.47 3.88
N GLU A 556 -8.31 41.76 4.81
CA GLU A 556 -8.47 42.20 6.19
C GLU A 556 -7.12 42.23 6.93
N THR A 557 -6.23 41.27 6.66
CA THR A 557 -4.87 41.23 7.21
C THR A 557 -4.00 42.35 6.62
N ALA A 558 -4.04 42.58 5.30
CA ALA A 558 -3.31 43.67 4.65
C ALA A 558 -3.80 45.05 5.12
N LYS A 559 -5.11 45.19 5.37
CA LYS A 559 -5.69 46.43 5.90
C LYS A 559 -5.27 46.69 7.34
N LYS A 560 -5.30 45.67 8.21
CA LYS A 560 -4.76 45.77 9.58
C LYS A 560 -3.26 46.06 9.60
N ALA A 561 -2.49 45.45 8.69
CA ALA A 561 -1.07 45.74 8.53
C ALA A 561 -0.83 47.19 8.04
N GLY A 562 -1.64 47.69 7.10
CA GLY A 562 -1.61 49.07 6.63
C GLY A 562 -1.95 50.08 7.72
N GLU A 563 -2.96 49.81 8.56
CA GLU A 563 -3.32 50.62 9.73
C GLU A 563 -2.21 50.60 10.81
N LEU A 564 -1.56 49.46 11.05
CA LEU A 564 -0.43 49.34 11.99
C LEU A 564 0.86 50.02 11.51
N LEU A 565 1.09 50.07 10.19
CA LEU A 565 2.32 50.61 9.60
C LEU A 565 2.16 52.04 9.04
N GLY A 566 0.92 52.54 8.94
CA GLY A 566 0.62 53.87 8.39
C GLY A 566 0.74 53.97 6.86
N ILE A 567 0.53 52.85 6.13
CA ILE A 567 0.76 52.76 4.67
C ILE A 567 -0.51 52.21 3.99
N ASP A 568 -0.91 52.80 2.85
CA ASP A 568 -2.04 52.32 2.05
C ASP A 568 -1.64 51.07 1.23
N VAL A 569 -2.04 49.88 1.70
CA VAL A 569 -1.68 48.60 1.09
C VAL A 569 -2.73 48.18 0.07
N ARG A 570 -2.34 48.06 -1.20
CA ARG A 570 -3.19 47.52 -2.27
C ARG A 570 -2.74 46.12 -2.66
N ILE A 571 -3.69 45.19 -2.70
CA ILE A 571 -3.50 43.84 -3.21
C ILE A 571 -3.87 43.83 -4.70
N THR A 572 -3.05 43.20 -5.54
CA THR A 572 -3.34 42.91 -6.94
C THR A 572 -3.62 41.42 -7.13
N ASP A 573 -4.44 41.09 -8.15
CA ASP A 573 -5.07 39.77 -8.38
C ASP A 573 -4.13 38.55 -8.46
#